data_AF-M1DK49-F1
#
_entry.id   AF-M1DK49-F1
#
_cell.length_a   1.000
_cell.length_b   1.000
_cell.length_c   1.000
_cell.angle_alpha   90.00
_cell.angle_beta   90.00
_cell.angle_gamma   90.00
#
_symmetry.space_group_name_H-M   'P 1'
#
loop_
_entity.id
_entity.type
_entity.pdbx_description
1 polymer ?
#
loop_
_entity_poly.entity_id
_entity_poly.type
_entity_poly.pdbx_seq_one_letter_code
_entity_poly.pdbx_strand_id
1 'polypeptide(L)'
;MDRYSREETNVDEDDESKKMILQSSTANIKHNTRLLTYHQLDKIQRLINEKMWLVHHIIATDVFKDVKKKVVDEAGKNIVLKPCLDIVKRFLKNDDHNSITEST
;
A
#
# COMPACT_ATOMS: atom_id res chain seq x y z
N MET A 1 17.90 11.24 -5.17
CA MET A 1 18.61 10.97 -3.90
C MET A 1 20.07 10.65 -4.12
N ASP A 2 20.44 9.68 -4.96
CA ASP A 2 21.87 9.42 -5.23
C ASP A 2 22.64 10.70 -5.63
N ARG A 3 22.06 11.48 -6.55
CA ARG A 3 22.54 12.80 -6.93
C ARG A 3 22.75 13.75 -5.73
N TYR A 4 21.71 13.94 -4.91
CA TYR A 4 21.81 14.73 -3.67
C TYR A 4 22.92 14.22 -2.74
N SER A 5 22.98 12.92 -2.47
CA SER A 5 23.97 12.35 -1.54
C SER A 5 25.42 12.56 -2.01
N ARG A 6 25.65 12.61 -3.33
CA ARG A 6 26.97 12.93 -3.90
C ARG A 6 27.30 14.41 -3.73
N GLU A 7 26.35 15.29 -4.06
CA GLU A 7 26.52 16.76 -4.05
C GLU A 7 26.50 17.35 -2.62
N GLU A 8 25.85 16.69 -1.66
CA GLU A 8 25.81 17.12 -0.26
C GLU A 8 27.21 17.13 0.38
N THR A 9 28.04 16.14 0.04
CA THR A 9 29.42 16.03 0.53
C THR A 9 30.41 16.96 -0.17
N ASN A 10 29.98 17.64 -1.22
CA ASN A 10 30.81 18.59 -1.96
C ASN A 10 31.00 19.88 -1.13
N VAL A 11 32.25 20.19 -0.77
CA VAL A 11 32.59 21.36 0.05
C VAL A 11 32.53 22.66 -0.76
N ASP A 12 32.64 22.55 -2.09
CA ASP A 12 32.64 23.71 -3.00
C ASP A 12 31.22 24.19 -3.36
N GLU A 13 30.20 23.40 -3.03
CA GLU A 13 28.82 23.67 -3.41
C GLU A 13 28.11 24.47 -2.31
N ASP A 14 27.47 25.59 -2.69
CA ASP A 14 26.82 26.48 -1.73
C ASP A 14 25.54 25.87 -1.13
N ASP A 15 25.15 26.36 0.05
CA ASP A 15 24.02 25.83 0.80
C ASP A 15 22.67 25.96 0.07
N GLU A 16 22.48 26.99 -0.75
CA GLU A 16 21.25 27.18 -1.51
C GLU A 16 21.17 26.19 -2.68
N SER A 17 22.28 25.94 -3.37
CA SER A 17 22.40 24.89 -4.39
C SER A 17 22.08 23.50 -3.80
N LYS A 18 22.66 23.16 -2.65
CA LYS A 18 22.38 21.89 -1.94
C LYS A 18 20.90 21.75 -1.58
N LYS A 19 20.28 22.83 -1.09
CA LYS A 19 18.85 22.87 -0.77
C LYS A 19 17.97 22.70 -2.00
N MET A 20 18.31 23.31 -3.14
CA MET A 20 17.57 23.11 -4.40
C MET A 20 17.63 21.66 -4.87
N ILE A 21 18.81 21.03 -4.80
CA ILE A 21 19.01 19.63 -5.15
C ILE A 21 18.19 18.71 -4.21
N LEU A 22 18.17 19.00 -2.91
CA LEU A 22 17.38 18.24 -1.93
C LEU A 22 15.89 18.33 -2.23
N GLN A 23 15.38 19.54 -2.50
CA GLN A 23 13.99 19.77 -2.84
C GLN A 23 13.60 19.03 -4.12
N SER A 24 14.42 19.14 -5.17
CA SER A 24 14.23 18.43 -6.44
C SER A 24 14.24 16.91 -6.24
N SER A 25 15.21 16.39 -5.49
CA SER A 25 15.29 14.96 -5.18
C SER A 25 14.08 14.46 -4.38
N THR A 26 13.60 15.25 -3.43
CA THR A 26 12.41 14.93 -2.62
C THR A 26 11.15 14.93 -3.48
N ALA A 27 10.99 15.92 -4.37
CA ALA A 27 9.88 15.99 -5.31
C ALA A 27 9.87 14.78 -6.26
N ASN A 28 11.04 14.41 -6.77
CA ASN A 28 11.21 13.24 -7.64
C ASN A 28 10.85 11.94 -6.93
N ILE A 29 11.24 11.75 -5.67
CA ILE A 29 10.82 10.56 -4.90
C ILE A 29 9.30 10.53 -4.78
N LYS A 30 8.67 11.62 -4.36
CA LYS A 30 7.20 11.69 -4.20
C LYS A 30 6.49 11.37 -5.53
N HIS A 31 6.98 11.92 -6.63
CA HIS A 31 6.45 11.66 -7.95
C HIS A 31 6.59 10.18 -8.34
N ASN A 32 7.79 9.61 -8.17
CA ASN A 32 8.06 8.21 -8.50
C ASN A 32 7.26 7.24 -7.63
N THR A 33 7.08 7.54 -6.32
CA THR A 33 6.22 6.76 -5.44
C THR A 33 4.77 6.78 -5.92
N ARG A 34 4.24 7.95 -6.30
CA ARG A 34 2.88 8.06 -6.84
C ARG A 34 2.72 7.24 -8.12
N LEU A 35 3.68 7.32 -9.04
CA LEU A 35 3.67 6.54 -10.28
C LEU A 35 3.72 5.03 -10.00
N LEU A 36 4.57 4.60 -9.07
CA LEU A 36 4.65 3.21 -8.64
C LEU A 36 3.31 2.71 -8.08
N THR A 37 2.63 3.52 -7.26
CA THR A 37 1.30 3.18 -6.74
C THR A 37 0.28 2.96 -7.87
N TYR A 38 0.29 3.80 -8.92
CA TYR A 38 -0.58 3.57 -10.09
C TYR A 38 -0.24 2.28 -10.82
N HIS A 39 1.04 1.99 -11.04
CA HIS A 39 1.46 0.73 -11.68
C HIS A 39 1.08 -0.51 -10.85
N GLN A 40 1.14 -0.41 -9.52
CA GLN A 40 0.69 -1.49 -8.64
C GLN A 40 -0.81 -1.71 -8.74
N LEU A 41 -1.61 -0.63 -8.76
CA LEU A 41 -3.05 -0.71 -8.94
C LEU A 41 -3.41 -1.36 -10.29
N ASP A 42 -2.76 -0.95 -11.38
CA ASP A 42 -2.95 -1.55 -12.69
C ASP A 42 -2.64 -3.06 -12.67
N LYS A 43 -1.50 -3.47 -12.10
CA LYS A 43 -1.16 -4.90 -11.95
C LYS A 43 -2.23 -5.68 -11.17
N ILE A 44 -2.77 -5.12 -10.08
CA ILE A 44 -3.84 -5.76 -9.32
C ILE A 44 -5.12 -5.87 -10.15
N GLN A 45 -5.50 -4.81 -10.87
CA GLN A 45 -6.67 -4.84 -11.76
C GLN A 45 -6.52 -5.88 -12.87
N ARG A 46 -5.31 -6.07 -13.39
CA ARG A 46 -5.03 -7.13 -14.38
C ARG A 46 -5.14 -8.53 -13.78
N LEU A 47 -4.68 -8.75 -12.54
CA LEU A 47 -4.92 -10.03 -11.85
C LEU A 47 -6.41 -10.33 -11.71
N ILE A 48 -7.22 -9.33 -11.37
CA ILE A 48 -8.67 -9.49 -11.22
C ILE A 48 -9.33 -9.74 -12.59
N ASN A 49 -9.06 -8.89 -13.57
CA ASN A 49 -9.83 -8.85 -14.83
C ASN A 49 -9.29 -9.79 -15.91
N GLU A 50 -7.97 -9.93 -16.04
CA GLU A 50 -7.36 -10.79 -17.07
C GLU A 50 -7.16 -12.22 -16.58
N LYS A 51 -6.84 -12.39 -15.28
CA LYS A 51 -6.61 -13.71 -14.69
C LYS A 51 -7.82 -14.26 -13.95
N MET A 52 -8.90 -13.48 -13.85
CA MET A 52 -10.15 -13.87 -13.16
C MET A 52 -9.89 -14.29 -11.70
N TRP A 53 -8.88 -13.71 -11.05
CA TRP A 53 -8.61 -14.01 -9.66
C TRP A 53 -9.73 -13.48 -8.78
N LEU A 54 -10.30 -14.36 -7.96
CA LEU A 54 -11.26 -13.99 -6.94
C LEU A 54 -10.54 -13.26 -5.80
N VAL A 55 -10.52 -11.93 -5.87
CA VAL A 55 -9.90 -11.06 -4.87
C VAL A 55 -10.96 -10.34 -4.06
N HIS A 56 -10.89 -10.43 -2.73
CA HIS A 56 -11.73 -9.64 -1.85
C HIS A 56 -11.16 -8.23 -1.68
N HIS A 57 -11.89 -7.20 -2.13
CA HIS A 57 -11.46 -5.80 -2.02
C HIS A 57 -11.81 -5.20 -0.65
N ILE A 58 -10.78 -4.74 0.07
CA ILE A 58 -10.92 -4.05 1.36
C ILE A 58 -10.63 -2.56 1.17
N ILE A 59 -11.65 -1.72 1.34
CA ILE A 59 -11.52 -0.27 1.15
C ILE A 59 -11.00 0.37 2.44
N ALA A 60 -9.71 0.70 2.47
CA ALA A 60 -9.05 1.32 3.62
C ALA A 60 -9.00 2.86 3.54
N THR A 61 -9.64 3.49 2.56
CA THR A 61 -9.50 4.93 2.27
C THR A 61 -9.77 5.81 3.50
N ASP A 62 -10.81 5.51 4.27
CA ASP A 62 -11.21 6.33 5.42
C ASP A 62 -10.23 6.21 6.61
N VAL A 63 -9.44 5.12 6.68
CA VAL A 63 -8.34 4.99 7.66
C VAL A 63 -7.28 6.06 7.44
N PHE A 64 -7.06 6.48 6.20
CA PHE A 64 -6.04 7.47 5.84
C PHE A 64 -6.54 8.92 5.82
N LYS A 65 -7.87 9.15 5.93
CA LYS A 65 -8.44 10.50 5.98
C LYS A 65 -8.34 11.14 7.36
N ASP A 66 -8.37 10.34 8.43
CA ASP A 66 -8.38 10.83 9.81
C ASP A 66 -6.96 10.85 10.40
N VAL A 67 -6.27 12.00 10.34
CA VAL A 67 -4.82 12.10 10.66
C VAL A 67 -4.50 11.92 12.16
N LYS A 68 -5.52 11.77 13.02
CA LYS A 68 -5.34 11.56 14.46
C LYS A 68 -4.96 10.11 14.75
N LYS A 69 -3.69 9.86 15.03
CA LYS A 69 -3.08 8.54 15.28
C LYS A 69 -3.91 7.55 16.14
N LYS A 70 -4.56 7.99 17.23
CA LYS A 70 -5.43 7.12 18.06
C LYS A 70 -6.73 6.70 17.36
N VAL A 71 -7.31 7.58 16.54
CA VAL A 71 -8.51 7.30 15.73
C VAL A 71 -8.14 6.37 14.57
N VAL A 72 -6.93 6.51 14.01
CA VAL A 72 -6.39 5.62 12.95
C VAL A 72 -6.30 4.17 13.42
N ASP A 73 -5.85 3.91 14.65
CA ASP A 73 -5.71 2.55 15.17
C ASP A 73 -7.08 1.85 15.35
N GLU A 74 -8.09 2.58 15.81
CA GLU A 74 -9.44 2.04 15.99
C GLU A 74 -10.21 1.94 14.66
N ALA A 75 -10.11 2.96 13.80
CA ALA A 75 -10.66 2.94 12.45
C ALA A 75 -10.04 1.80 11.63
N GLY A 76 -8.72 1.59 11.71
CA GLY A 76 -8.03 0.49 11.06
C GLY A 76 -8.52 -0.88 11.52
N LYS A 77 -8.75 -1.06 12.83
CA LYS A 77 -9.34 -2.30 13.36
C LYS A 77 -10.74 -2.57 12.78
N ASN A 78 -11.57 -1.55 12.69
CA ASN A 78 -12.96 -1.71 12.25
C ASN A 78 -13.12 -1.80 10.72
N ILE A 79 -12.37 -1.00 9.96
CA ILE A 79 -12.49 -0.87 8.51
C ILE A 79 -11.69 -1.95 7.78
N VAL A 80 -10.53 -2.35 8.32
CA VAL A 80 -9.63 -3.29 7.63
C VAL A 80 -9.60 -4.63 8.34
N LEU A 81 -9.23 -4.67 9.62
CA LEU A 81 -8.96 -5.94 10.30
C LEU A 81 -10.22 -6.80 10.44
N LYS A 82 -11.34 -6.22 10.87
CA LYS A 82 -12.58 -6.98 11.09
C LYS A 82 -13.10 -7.63 9.79
N PRO A 83 -13.25 -6.93 8.65
CA PRO A 83 -13.61 -7.57 7.39
C PRO A 83 -12.64 -8.66 6.94
N CYS A 84 -11.33 -8.45 7.07
CA CYS A 84 -10.33 -9.47 6.75
C CYS A 84 -10.52 -10.74 7.58
N LEU A 85 -10.70 -10.61 8.90
CA LEU A 85 -10.93 -11.75 9.80
C LEU A 85 -12.22 -12.50 9.45
N ASP A 86 -13.29 -11.79 9.09
CA ASP A 86 -14.55 -12.41 8.72
C ASP A 86 -14.46 -13.18 7.40
N ILE A 87 -13.73 -12.65 6.40
CA ILE A 87 -13.43 -13.35 5.15
C ILE A 87 -12.65 -14.64 5.42
N VAL A 88 -11.55 -14.55 6.18
CA VAL A 88 -10.70 -15.71 6.50
C VAL A 88 -11.49 -16.75 7.30
N LYS A 89 -12.31 -16.34 8.28
CA LYS A 89 -13.16 -17.27 9.03
C LYS A 89 -14.14 -18.03 8.13
N ARG A 90 -14.75 -17.36 7.15
CA ARG A 90 -15.66 -18.02 6.19
C ARG A 90 -14.92 -18.97 5.28
N PHE A 91 -13.75 -18.57 4.79
CA PHE A 91 -12.89 -19.42 3.98
C PHE A 91 -12.55 -20.72 4.72
N LEU A 92 -12.04 -20.63 5.95
CA LEU A 92 -11.68 -21.80 6.75
C LEU A 92 -12.87 -22.71 7.06
N LYS A 93 -14.06 -22.16 7.33
CA LYS A 93 -15.28 -22.95 7.60
C LYS A 93 -15.80 -23.70 6.36
N ASN A 94 -15.61 -23.15 5.17
CA ASN A 94 -16.06 -23.78 3.93
C ASN A 94 -15.17 -24.98 3.57
N ASP A 95 -13.89 -24.94 3.94
CA ASP A 95 -12.96 -26.06 3.78
C ASP A 95 -13.36 -27.26 4.68
N ASP A 96 -13.85 -27.00 5.89
CA ASP A 96 -14.33 -28.04 6.81
C ASP A 96 -15.54 -28.81 6.24
N HIS A 97 -16.44 -28.13 5.52
CA HIS A 97 -17.62 -28.76 4.93
C HIS A 97 -17.34 -29.55 3.65
N ASN A 98 -16.34 -29.18 2.86
CA ASN A 98 -15.96 -29.94 1.66
C ASN A 98 -15.23 -31.25 2.00
N SER A 99 -14.60 -31.36 3.17
CA SER A 99 -13.94 -32.60 3.62
C SER A 99 -14.90 -33.73 4.00
N ILE A 100 -16.16 -33.41 4.33
CA ILE A 100 -17.17 -34.39 4.78
C ILE A 100 -17.96 -34.97 3.59
N THR A 101 -18.06 -34.25 2.47
CA THR A 101 -18.85 -34.67 1.31
C THR A 101 -18.12 -35.58 0.32
N GLU A 102 -16.81 -35.83 0.49
CA GLU A 102 -16.05 -36.79 -0.34
C GLU A 102 -15.98 -38.21 0.26
N SER A 103 -16.66 -38.48 1.38
CA SER A 103 -16.64 -39.79 2.07
C SER A 103 -17.98 -40.56 2.07
N THR A 104 -18.88 -40.31 1.11
CA THR A 104 -20.12 -41.11 0.94
C THR A 104 -20.31 -41.50 -0.51
#